data_AF-A0A4R1ETA5-F1
#
_entry.id   AF-A0A4R1ETA5-F1
#
_cell.length_a   1.000
_cell.length_b   1.000
_cell.length_c   1.000
_cell.angle_alpha   90.00
_cell.angle_beta   90.00
_cell.angle_gamma   90.00
#
_symmetry.space_group_name_H-M   'P 1'
#
loop_
_entity.id
_entity.type
_entity.pdbx_description
1 polymer ?
#
loop_
_entity_poly.entity_id
_entity_poly.type
_entity_poly.pdbx_seq_one_letter_code
_entity_poly.pdbx_strand_id
1 'polypeptide(L)' 'MYVCNCNAVTVKQIKRALSEGCNGYEGICNKLGVGSCCGKCREHACEVIDEHIVEMSSLKTLTTQNTSLAASPNILAAV' A
#
# COMPACT_ATOMS: atom_id res chain seq x y z
N MET A 1 -1.59 -12.48 8.92
CA MET A 1 -0.32 -13.20 9.16
C MET A 1 0.83 -12.20 9.24
N TYR A 2 1.88 -12.51 10.01
CA TYR A 2 3.13 -11.74 10.01
C TYR A 2 3.95 -12.05 8.76
N VAL A 3 4.54 -11.00 8.20
CA VAL A 3 5.51 -11.06 7.11
C VAL A 3 6.92 -10.89 7.68
N CYS A 4 7.11 -9.97 8.62
CA CYS A 4 8.39 -9.76 9.31
C CYS A 4 8.25 -9.97 10.81
N ASN A 5 8.95 -10.95 11.35
CA ASN A 5 8.95 -11.22 12.79
C ASN A 5 9.80 -10.23 13.57
N CYS A 6 10.91 -9.74 13.01
CA CYS A 6 11.80 -8.79 13.70
C CYS A 6 11.10 -7.48 14.04
N ASN A 7 10.31 -6.95 13.11
CA ASN A 7 9.65 -5.65 13.23
C ASN A 7 8.12 -5.77 13.34
N ALA A 8 7.61 -6.99 13.60
CA ALA A 8 6.18 -7.28 13.75
C ALA A 8 5.31 -6.70 12.61
N VAL A 9 5.76 -6.82 11.36
CA VAL A 9 5.03 -6.32 10.19
C VAL A 9 4.10 -7.39 9.66
N THR A 10 2.83 -7.06 9.46
CA THR A 10 1.79 -7.95 8.95
C THR A 10 1.42 -7.65 7.50
N VAL A 11 0.83 -8.63 6.81
CA VAL A 11 0.26 -8.45 5.46
C VAL A 11 -0.69 -7.24 5.39
N LYS A 12 -1.54 -7.08 6.40
CA LYS A 12 -2.50 -5.96 6.47
C LYS A 12 -1.80 -4.60 6.52
N GLN A 13 -0.69 -4.48 7.24
CA GLN A 13 0.08 -3.25 7.31
C GLN A 13 0.75 -2.93 5.97
N ILE A 14 1.30 -3.94 5.28
CA ILE A 14 1.87 -3.77 3.93
C ILE A 14 0.81 -3.29 2.94
N LYS A 15 -0.32 -3.99 2.83
CA LYS A 15 -1.43 -3.60 1.93
C LYS A 15 -1.96 -2.20 2.24
N ARG A 16 -2.08 -1.85 3.53
CA ARG A 16 -2.45 -0.49 3.96
C ARG A 16 -1.43 0.56 3.51
N ALA A 17 -0.14 0.33 3.72
CA ALA A 17 0.89 1.28 3.31
C ALA A 17 0.91 1.48 1.78
N LEU A 18 0.69 0.42 1.00
CA LEU A 18 0.52 0.52 -0.46
C LEU A 18 -0.71 1.38 -0.81
N SER A 19 -1.83 1.19 -0.13
CA SER A 19 -3.05 2.00 -0.32
C SER A 19 -2.87 3.48 0.08
N GLU A 20 -1.97 3.76 1.04
CA GLU A 20 -1.56 5.11 1.44
C GLU A 20 -0.56 5.76 0.45
N GLY A 21 -0.21 5.07 -0.64
CA GLY A 21 0.64 5.60 -1.72
C GLY A 21 2.11 5.21 -1.62
N CYS A 22 2.49 4.28 -0.75
CA CYS A 22 3.82 3.67 -0.82
C CYS A 22 3.90 2.79 -2.06
N ASN A 23 5.00 2.88 -2.82
CA ASN A 23 5.19 2.08 -4.01
C ASN A 23 6.43 1.18 -3.85
N GLY A 24 6.22 -0.12 -4.06
CA GLY A 24 7.29 -1.12 -4.08
C GLY A 24 7.93 -1.39 -2.71
N TYR A 25 8.92 -2.28 -2.72
CA TYR A 25 9.57 -2.76 -1.50
C TYR A 25 10.29 -1.66 -0.72
N GLU A 26 11.00 -0.76 -1.38
CA GLU A 26 11.78 0.29 -0.71
C GLU A 26 10.87 1.25 0.09
N GLY A 27 9.74 1.67 -0.49
CA GLY A 27 8.76 2.49 0.22
C GLY A 27 8.19 1.79 1.45
N ILE A 28 7.90 0.50 1.33
CA ILE A 28 7.39 -0.31 2.44
C ILE A 28 8.47 -0.55 3.51
N CYS A 29 9.71 -0.79 3.11
CA CYS A 29 10.87 -0.90 4.00
C CYS A 29 11.06 0.38 4.82
N ASN A 30 11.06 1.54 4.15
CA ASN A 30 11.21 2.84 4.81
C ASN A 30 10.04 3.15 5.75
N LYS A 31 8.81 2.77 5.38
CA LYS A 31 7.60 3.06 6.17
C LYS A 31 7.42 2.13 7.37
N LEU A 32 7.68 0.84 7.21
CA LEU A 32 7.34 -0.21 8.18
C LEU A 32 8.55 -0.91 8.79
N GLY A 33 9.76 -0.62 8.31
CA GLY A 33 10.99 -1.31 8.71
C GLY A 33 11.09 -2.75 8.20
N VAL A 34 10.26 -3.21 7.26
CA VAL A 34 10.34 -4.60 6.78
C VAL A 34 11.74 -4.89 6.19
N GLY A 35 12.37 -5.98 6.63
CA GLY A 35 13.69 -6.39 6.13
C GLY A 35 14.90 -5.61 6.66
N SER A 36 14.72 -4.63 7.56
CA SER A 36 15.82 -3.82 8.12
C SER A 36 16.68 -4.53 9.18
N CYS A 37 16.28 -5.72 9.62
CA CYS A 37 16.99 -6.49 10.66
C CYS A 37 17.70 -7.73 10.08
N CYS A 38 17.03 -8.88 9.96
CA CYS A 38 17.65 -10.12 9.50
C CYS A 38 17.49 -10.41 7.99
N GLY A 39 16.70 -9.61 7.28
CA GLY A 39 16.46 -9.74 5.82
C GLY A 39 15.63 -10.94 5.36
N LYS A 40 15.37 -11.95 6.20
CA LYS A 40 14.71 -13.22 5.81
C LYS A 40 13.29 -13.06 5.25
N CYS A 41 12.60 -11.98 5.60
CA CYS A 41 11.26 -11.70 5.11
C CYS A 41 11.21 -11.10 3.70
N ARG A 42 12.36 -10.83 3.07
CA ARG A 42 12.41 -10.04 1.83
C ARG A 42 11.61 -10.66 0.69
N GLU A 43 11.82 -11.93 0.39
CA GLU A 43 11.10 -12.64 -0.69
C GLU A 43 9.60 -12.61 -0.44
N HIS A 44 9.16 -13.04 0.75
CA HIS A 44 7.75 -13.03 1.12
C HIS A 44 7.12 -11.63 1.14
N ALA A 45 7.87 -10.60 1.55
CA ALA A 45 7.40 -9.22 1.51
C ALA A 45 7.21 -8.72 0.07
N CYS A 46 8.12 -9.08 -0.85
CA CYS A 46 7.98 -8.76 -2.27
C CYS A 46 6.76 -9.46 -2.87
N GLU A 47 6.55 -10.75 -2.59
CA GLU A 47 5.37 -11.50 -3.05
C GLU A 47 4.07 -10.79 -2.64
N VAL A 48 3.93 -10.44 -1.37
CA VAL A 48 2.74 -9.73 -0.85
C VAL A 48 2.54 -8.37 -1.53
N ILE A 49 3.62 -7.66 -1.87
CA ILE A 49 3.56 -6.38 -2.57
C ILE A 49 3.10 -6.58 -4.01
N ASP A 50 3.70 -7.51 -4.73
CA ASP A 50 3.40 -7.79 -6.13
C ASP A 50 1.97 -8.30 -6.29
N GLU A 51 1.53 -9.24 -5.44
CA GLU A 51 0.15 -9.71 -5.39
C GLU A 51 -0.82 -8.53 -5.23
N HIS A 52 -0.54 -7.61 -4.32
CA HIS A 52 -1.42 -6.47 -4.08
C HIS A 52 -1.43 -5.45 -5.23
N ILE A 53 -0.30 -5.23 -5.89
CA ILE A 53 -0.21 -4.35 -7.08
C ILE A 53 -1.01 -4.95 -8.24
N VAL A 54 -0.92 -6.27 -8.45
CA VAL A 54 -1.71 -6.98 -9.45
C VAL A 54 -3.21 -6.92 -9.12
N GLU A 55 -3.59 -7.24 -7.88
CA GLU A 55 -4.97 -7.11 -7.37
C GLU A 55 -5.54 -5.70 -7.65
N MET A 56 -4.78 -4.66 -7.31
CA MET A 56 -5.23 -3.28 -7.48
C MET A 56 -5.34 -2.84 -8.93
N SER A 57 -4.45 -3.35 -9.78
CA SER A 57 -4.50 -3.09 -11.22
C SER A 57 -5.72 -3.73 -11.86
N SER A 58 -6.09 -4.96 -11.46
CA SER A 58 -7.29 -5.65 -11.95
C SER A 58 -8.59 -4.97 -11.50
N LEU A 59 -8.64 -4.45 -10.27
CA LEU A 59 -9.84 -3.81 -9.71
C LEU A 59 -10.09 -2.41 -10.28
N LYS A 60 -9.03 -1.64 -10.57
CA LYS A 60 -9.16 -0.29 -11.15
C LYS A 60 -9.88 -0.26 -12.50
N THR A 61 -9.76 -1.34 -13.29
CA THR A 61 -10.40 -1.44 -14.60
C THR A 61 -11.93 -1.48 -14.52
N LEU A 62 -12.50 -1.94 -13.41
CA LEU A 62 -13.95 -2.02 -13.20
C LEU A 62 -14.54 -0.74 -12.58
N THR A 63 -13.76 0.00 -11.78
CA THR A 63 -14.26 1.20 -11.07
C THR A 63 -14.06 2.51 -11.83
N THR A 64 -13.17 2.55 -12.83
CA THR A 64 -12.88 3.80 -13.59
C THR A 64 -14.03 4.20 -14.53
N GLN A 65 -15.01 3.32 -14.76
CA GLN A 65 -16.19 3.63 -15.58
C GLN A 65 -17.37 4.23 -14.77
N ASN A 66 -17.21 4.55 -13.47
CA ASN A 66 -18.34 5.13 -12.71
C ASN A 66 -18.00 6.13 -11.58
N THR A 67 -16.93 6.90 -11.70
CA THR A 67 -16.68 8.07 -10.84
C THR A 67 -16.68 9.37 -11.64
N SER A 68 -17.84 9.71 -12.18
CA SER A 68 -18.24 11.12 -12.35
C SER A 68 -18.90 11.57 -11.04
N LEU A 69 -18.11 12.06 -10.09
CA LEU A 69 -18.45 13.01 -9.00
C LEU A 69 -17.43 12.86 -7.85
N ALA A 70 -16.26 13.49 -8.03
CA ALA A 70 -15.55 14.12 -6.92
C ALA A 70 -14.79 15.34 -7.47
N ALA A 71 -15.52 16.20 -8.20
CA ALA A 71 -15.09 17.57 -8.42
C ALA A 71 -15.49 18.41 -7.20
N SER A 72 -14.49 18.71 -6.36
CA SER A 72 -14.28 19.90 -5.51
C SER A 72 -15.49 20.73 -5.01
N PRO A 73 -15.54 21.07 -3.71
CA PRO A 73 -16.04 22.36 -3.27
C PRO A 73 -14.86 23.23 -2.80
N ASN A 74 -14.39 24.11 -3.68
CA ASN A 74 -13.84 25.39 -3.26
C ASN A 74 -15.01 26.33 -2.95
N ILE A 75 -15.37 26.49 -1.67
CA ILE A 75 -16.25 27.58 -1.21
C ILE A 75 -15.70 28.10 0.12
N LEU A 76 -15.02 29.25 0.03
CA LEU A 76 -15.18 30.43 0.90
C LEU A 76 -15.13 30.24 2.43
N ALA A 77 -13.98 30.57 3.04
CA ALA A 77 -13.90 31.00 4.44
C ALA A 77 -13.31 32.42 4.50
N ALA A 78 -14.14 33.40 4.16
CA ALA A 78 -13.91 34.81 4.39
C ALA A 78 -15.22 35.44 4.85
N VAL A 79 -15.40 35.47 6.18
CA VAL A 79 -16.25 36.41 6.95
C VAL A 79 -15.80 36.34 8.41
#